data_AF-A0A3B3YS74-F1
#
_entry.id   AF-A0A3B3YS74-F1
#
_cell.length_a   1.000
_cell.length_b   1.000
_cell.length_c   1.000
_cell.angle_alpha   90.00
_cell.angle_beta   90.00
_cell.angle_gamma   90.00
#
_symmetry.space_group_name_H-M   'P 1'
#
loop_
_entity.id
_entity.type
_entity.pdbx_description
1 polymer ?
#
loop_
_entity_poly.entity_id
_entity_poly.type
_entity_poly.pdbx_seq_one_letter_code
_entity_poly.pdbx_strand_id
1 'polypeptide(L)'
;MFMLQTLTVLSLTVIFLASVEGKGVQMQRDVQCCMLYSQGKVRTKDVLRFEVQTEGPDCSIQAIILYTKKAVKCADPRDRKVKRLLRKLLQRQRLKNHRTMWLPRDNLPAMSEDKKDNWAVLNVE
;
A
#
# COMPACT_ATOMS: atom_id res chain seq x y z
N MET A 1 -48.82 18.98 31.92
CA MET A 1 -48.41 19.43 30.57
C MET A 1 -46.90 19.39 30.37
N PHE A 2 -46.08 19.93 31.28
CA PHE A 2 -44.61 19.91 31.16
C PHE A 2 -43.98 18.51 31.03
N MET A 3 -44.45 17.52 31.79
CA MET A 3 -43.91 16.15 31.75
C MET A 3 -44.12 15.43 30.41
N LEU A 4 -45.18 15.78 29.67
CA LEU A 4 -45.45 15.19 28.35
C LEU A 4 -44.58 15.86 27.27
N GLN A 5 -44.31 17.15 27.45
CA GLN A 5 -43.42 17.92 26.58
C GLN A 5 -41.96 17.50 26.75
N THR A 6 -41.51 17.21 27.98
CA THR A 6 -40.15 16.71 28.20
C THR A 6 -39.94 15.32 27.59
N LEU A 7 -40.92 14.42 27.70
CA LEU A 7 -40.87 13.08 27.09
C LEU A 7 -40.83 13.11 25.56
N THR A 8 -41.63 13.99 24.95
CA THR A 8 -41.64 14.15 23.48
C THR A 8 -40.33 14.74 22.98
N VAL A 9 -39.77 15.74 23.66
CA VAL A 9 -38.46 16.30 23.33
C VAL A 9 -37.35 15.25 23.49
N LEU A 10 -37.35 14.49 24.58
CA LEU A 10 -36.38 13.39 24.81
C LEU A 10 -36.47 12.30 23.73
N SER A 11 -37.68 11.94 23.30
CA SER A 11 -37.85 10.95 22.24
C SER A 11 -37.31 11.48 20.90
N LEU A 12 -37.57 12.75 20.57
CA LEU A 12 -37.07 13.37 19.35
C LEU A 12 -35.54 13.50 19.35
N THR A 13 -34.92 13.87 20.48
CA THR A 13 -33.45 13.98 20.55
C THR A 13 -32.76 12.63 20.39
N VAL A 14 -33.31 11.56 20.98
CA VAL A 14 -32.77 10.20 20.81
C VAL A 14 -32.88 9.72 19.38
N ILE A 15 -34.02 9.96 18.71
CA ILE A 15 -34.21 9.62 17.29
C ILE A 15 -33.23 10.40 16.40
N PHE A 16 -33.01 11.68 16.71
CA PHE A 16 -32.06 12.51 15.97
C PHE A 16 -30.62 12.01 16.13
N LEU A 17 -30.21 11.65 17.35
CA LEU A 17 -28.89 11.08 17.62
C LEU A 17 -28.69 9.72 16.95
N ALA A 18 -29.71 8.86 16.94
CA ALA A 18 -29.67 7.57 16.23
C ALA A 18 -29.63 7.73 14.70
N SER A 19 -30.19 8.83 14.17
CA SER A 19 -30.13 9.14 12.73
C SER A 19 -28.77 9.71 12.31
N VAL A 20 -27.97 10.19 13.27
CA VAL A 20 -26.56 10.57 13.09
C VAL A 20 -25.66 9.34 13.29
N GLU A 21 -26.10 8.18 12.82
CA GLU A 21 -25.17 7.11 12.47
C GLU A 21 -24.45 7.58 11.20
N GLY A 22 -23.43 8.41 11.38
CA GLY A 22 -22.57 8.86 10.30
C GLY A 22 -22.08 7.60 9.59
N LYS A 23 -22.51 7.41 8.34
CA LYS A 23 -21.86 6.45 7.43
C LYS A 23 -20.39 6.80 7.50
N GLY A 24 -19.61 6.02 8.24
CA GLY A 24 -18.18 6.16 8.26
C GLY A 24 -17.78 6.14 6.81
N VAL A 25 -17.31 7.28 6.31
CA VAL A 25 -16.61 7.32 5.04
C VAL A 25 -15.40 6.46 5.33
N GLN A 26 -15.50 5.18 4.97
CA GLN A 26 -14.36 4.30 4.91
C GLN A 26 -13.41 5.05 4.02
N MET A 27 -12.40 5.68 4.63
CA MET A 27 -11.42 6.47 3.91
C MET A 27 -10.96 5.58 2.78
N GLN A 28 -11.37 5.93 1.56
CA GLN A 28 -10.77 5.40 0.35
C GLN A 28 -9.30 5.67 0.60
N ARG A 29 -8.50 4.63 0.93
CA ARG A 29 -7.05 4.80 1.00
C ARG A 29 -6.73 5.43 -0.34
N ASP A 30 -6.25 6.67 -0.36
CA ASP A 30 -5.85 7.33 -1.59
C ASP A 30 -4.89 6.38 -2.31
N VAL A 31 -5.42 5.61 -3.25
CA VAL A 31 -4.66 4.62 -3.99
C VAL A 31 -3.81 5.50 -4.89
N GLN A 32 -2.55 5.71 -4.50
CA GLN A 32 -1.59 6.44 -5.32
C GLN A 32 -1.27 5.59 -6.56
N CYS A 33 -2.21 5.55 -7.51
CA CYS A 33 -2.00 4.92 -8.80
C CYS A 33 -0.97 5.74 -9.56
N CYS A 34 -0.03 5.03 -10.18
CA CYS A 34 0.74 5.60 -11.28
C CYS A 34 -0.20 5.88 -12.45
N MET A 35 -0.24 7.14 -12.89
CA MET A 35 -0.94 7.54 -14.12
C MET A 35 0.02 7.73 -15.30
N LEU A 36 1.31 7.95 -15.01
CA LEU A 36 2.34 8.19 -16.02
C LEU A 36 3.66 7.51 -15.63
N TYR A 37 4.36 6.95 -16.62
CA TYR A 37 5.70 6.42 -16.42
C TYR A 37 6.71 7.56 -16.24
N SER A 38 7.53 7.44 -15.19
CA SER A 38 8.58 8.40 -14.90
C SER A 38 9.74 8.25 -15.87
N GLN A 39 10.15 9.35 -16.48
CA GLN A 39 11.36 9.41 -17.30
C GLN A 39 12.61 9.45 -16.39
N GLY A 40 13.65 8.69 -16.78
CA GLY A 40 14.95 8.70 -16.10
C GLY A 40 15.38 7.35 -15.51
N LYS A 41 16.70 7.17 -15.38
CA LYS A 41 17.29 5.93 -14.92
C LYS A 41 17.28 5.84 -13.38
N VAL A 42 16.58 4.85 -12.85
CA VAL A 42 16.61 4.55 -11.41
C VAL A 42 17.82 3.66 -11.09
N ARG A 43 18.66 4.10 -10.15
CA ARG A 43 19.78 3.29 -9.66
C ARG A 43 19.29 2.35 -8.58
N THR A 44 19.76 1.11 -8.63
CA THR A 44 19.36 0.03 -7.69
C THR A 44 19.68 0.33 -6.23
N LYS A 45 20.66 1.20 -5.96
CA LYS A 45 21.05 1.63 -4.60
C LYS A 45 20.08 2.64 -3.98
N ASP A 46 19.33 3.35 -4.83
CA ASP A 46 18.46 4.43 -4.39
C ASP A 46 17.04 3.94 -4.10
N VAL A 47 16.69 2.73 -4.58
CA VAL A 47 15.40 2.08 -4.34
C VAL A 47 15.40 1.46 -2.93
N LEU A 48 14.44 1.90 -2.12
CA LEU A 48 14.18 1.40 -0.77
C LEU A 48 13.21 0.22 -0.80
N ARG A 49 12.10 0.41 -1.52
CA ARG A 49 11.00 -0.56 -1.66
C ARG A 49 10.41 -0.43 -3.06
N PHE A 50 9.80 -1.51 -3.53
CA PHE A 50 9.02 -1.49 -4.75
C PHE A 50 7.68 -2.18 -4.52
N GLU A 51 6.66 -1.73 -5.25
CA GLU A 51 5.34 -2.35 -5.28
C GLU A 51 4.91 -2.57 -6.73
N VAL A 52 4.14 -3.62 -6.96
CA VAL A 52 3.56 -3.94 -8.26
C VAL A 52 2.13 -3.44 -8.27
N GLN A 53 1.81 -2.54 -9.18
CA GLN A 53 0.47 -2.08 -9.46
C GLN A 53 -0.08 -2.91 -10.62
N THR A 54 -1.13 -3.68 -10.34
CA THR A 54 -1.92 -4.39 -11.35
C THR A 54 -2.98 -3.47 -11.93
N GLU A 55 -3.38 -3.72 -13.16
CA GLU A 55 -4.51 -3.04 -13.80
C GLU A 55 -5.82 -3.46 -13.11
N GLY A 56 -6.70 -2.52 -12.81
CA GLY A 56 -7.94 -2.75 -12.06
C GLY A 56 -8.92 -1.57 -12.14
N PRO A 57 -10.12 -1.65 -11.54
CA PRO A 57 -11.15 -0.61 -11.63
C PRO A 57 -10.67 0.75 -11.10
N ASP A 58 -9.73 0.75 -10.14
CA ASP A 58 -9.17 1.96 -9.53
C ASP A 58 -7.91 2.48 -10.26
N CYS A 59 -7.19 1.62 -10.99
CA CYS A 59 -5.95 1.99 -11.66
C CYS A 59 -5.90 1.49 -13.12
N SER A 60 -5.91 2.41 -14.07
CA SER A 60 -6.01 2.11 -15.51
C SER A 60 -4.72 1.60 -16.17
N ILE A 61 -3.58 1.63 -15.49
CA ILE A 61 -2.30 1.14 -16.05
C ILE A 61 -1.60 0.17 -15.09
N GLN A 62 -0.92 -0.80 -15.68
CA GLN A 62 0.04 -1.62 -14.97
C GLN A 62 1.37 -0.85 -14.80
N ALA A 63 1.87 -0.80 -13.57
CA ALA A 63 3.09 -0.07 -13.26
C ALA A 63 3.89 -0.73 -12.12
N ILE A 64 5.20 -0.49 -12.10
CA ILE A 64 6.03 -0.78 -10.94
C ILE A 64 6.28 0.54 -10.21
N ILE A 65 5.84 0.62 -8.97
CA ILE A 65 6.05 1.79 -8.11
C ILE A 65 7.38 1.60 -7.38
N LEU A 66 8.36 2.46 -7.66
CA LEU A 66 9.67 2.45 -7.04
C LEU A 66 9.77 3.57 -6.02
N TYR A 67 9.82 3.21 -4.75
CA TYR A 67 10.09 4.16 -3.66
C TYR A 67 11.59 4.36 -3.57
N THR A 68 12.08 5.48 -4.10
CA THR A 68 13.49 5.87 -3.97
C THR A 68 13.69 6.83 -2.81
N LYS A 69 14.94 7.01 -2.37
CA LYS A 69 15.28 7.99 -1.32
C LYS A 69 14.82 9.42 -1.61
N LYS A 70 14.73 9.81 -2.88
CA LYS A 70 14.42 11.19 -3.30
C LYS A 70 12.97 11.38 -3.71
N ALA A 71 12.37 10.38 -4.35
CA ALA A 71 11.03 10.48 -4.91
C ALA A 71 10.43 9.09 -5.23
N VAL A 72 9.11 9.04 -5.36
CA VAL A 72 8.41 7.89 -5.96
C VAL A 72 8.55 7.96 -7.48
N LYS A 73 8.87 6.82 -8.10
CA LYS A 73 9.03 6.69 -9.55
C LYS A 73 8.19 5.55 -10.09
N CYS A 74 7.36 5.85 -11.08
CA CYS A 74 6.56 4.87 -11.80
C CYS A 74 7.35 4.31 -12.98
N ALA A 75 7.42 3.00 -13.11
CA ALA A 75 8.17 2.34 -14.17
C ALA A 75 7.28 1.35 -14.94
N ASP A 76 7.53 1.22 -16.25
CA ASP A 76 6.81 0.31 -17.12
C ASP A 76 7.27 -1.15 -16.88
N PRO A 77 6.38 -2.10 -16.52
CA PRO A 77 6.73 -3.50 -16.35
C PRO A 77 7.21 -4.20 -17.64
N ARG A 78 6.89 -3.64 -18.82
CA ARG A 78 7.27 -4.19 -20.13
C ARG A 78 8.71 -3.84 -20.51
N ASP A 79 9.28 -2.78 -19.95
CA ASP A 79 10.65 -2.35 -20.27
C ASP A 79 11.70 -3.37 -19.77
N ARG A 80 12.56 -3.83 -20.70
CA ARG A 80 13.69 -4.72 -20.41
C ARG A 80 14.63 -4.16 -19.34
N LYS A 81 14.79 -2.82 -19.27
CA LYS A 81 15.65 -2.17 -18.26
C LYS A 81 15.05 -2.30 -16.87
N VAL A 82 13.73 -2.16 -16.75
CA VAL A 82 12.98 -2.30 -15.48
C VAL A 82 13.02 -3.75 -15.01
N LYS A 83 12.80 -4.72 -15.90
CA LYS A 83 12.95 -6.16 -15.56
C LYS A 83 14.34 -6.48 -15.02
N ARG A 84 15.41 -5.95 -15.64
CA ARG A 84 16.79 -6.13 -15.14
C ARG A 84 17.02 -5.47 -13.78
N LEU A 85 16.46 -4.28 -13.56
CA LEU A 85 16.55 -3.58 -12.27
C LEU A 85 15.86 -4.39 -11.17
N LEU A 86 14.66 -4.87 -11.45
CA LEU A 86 13.84 -5.64 -10.52
C LEU A 86 14.55 -6.93 -10.08
N ARG A 87 15.13 -7.68 -11.04
CA ARG A 87 15.96 -8.87 -10.72
C ARG A 87 17.09 -8.56 -9.72
N LYS A 88 17.78 -7.43 -9.90
CA LYS A 88 18.85 -7.00 -8.98
C LYS A 88 18.32 -6.60 -7.59
N LEU A 89 17.14 -5.99 -7.52
CA LEU A 89 16.50 -5.64 -6.25
C LEU A 89 16.07 -6.90 -5.48
N LEU A 90 15.42 -7.84 -6.18
CA LEU A 90 15.00 -9.12 -5.62
C LEU A 90 16.19 -9.92 -5.06
N GLN A 91 17.29 -9.98 -5.81
CA GLN A 91 18.51 -10.65 -5.35
C GLN A 91 19.11 -10.00 -4.09
N ARG A 92 19.13 -8.67 -4.02
CA ARG A 92 19.59 -7.93 -2.82
C ARG A 92 18.70 -8.21 -1.62
N GLN A 93 17.38 -8.29 -1.81
CA GLN A 93 16.44 -8.56 -0.73
C GLN A 93 16.60 -9.98 -0.19
N ARG A 94 16.79 -10.98 -1.07
CA ARG A 94 17.12 -12.36 -0.65
C ARG A 94 18.42 -12.42 0.15
N LEU A 95 19.46 -11.72 -0.29
CA LEU A 95 20.73 -11.66 0.43
C LEU A 95 20.62 -10.98 1.79
N LYS A 96 19.82 -9.91 1.92
CA LYS A 96 19.53 -9.29 3.22
C LYS A 96 18.82 -10.26 4.15
N ASN A 97 17.76 -10.92 3.68
CA ASN A 97 17.00 -11.87 4.48
C ASN A 97 17.86 -13.05 4.93
N HIS A 98 18.73 -13.57 4.06
CA HIS A 98 19.67 -14.64 4.41
C HIS A 98 20.69 -14.18 5.47
N ARG A 99 21.17 -12.93 5.38
CA ARG A 99 22.07 -12.36 6.40
C ARG A 99 21.37 -12.14 7.74
N THR A 100 20.10 -11.75 7.72
CA THR A 100 19.26 -11.64 8.92
C THR A 100 18.97 -13.02 9.52
N MET A 101 18.89 -14.08 8.71
CA MET A 101 18.70 -15.46 9.18
C MET A 101 19.96 -16.06 9.82
N TRP A 102 21.16 -15.56 9.47
CA TRP A 102 22.43 -15.99 10.08
C TRP A 102 22.90 -15.16 11.27
N LEU A 103 22.18 -14.10 11.62
CA LEU A 103 22.41 -13.39 12.87
C LEU A 103 21.54 -14.07 13.95
N PRO A 104 22.13 -14.60 15.04
CA PRO A 104 21.37 -14.98 16.22
C PRO A 104 20.51 -13.79 16.64
N ARG A 105 19.20 -13.98 16.59
CA ARG A 105 18.23 -12.92 16.84
C ARG A 105 18.15 -12.72 18.35
N ASP A 106 19.02 -11.88 18.89
CA ASP A 106 18.90 -11.43 20.28
C ASP A 106 17.62 -10.58 20.40
N ASN A 107 16.54 -11.26 20.78
CA ASN A 107 15.33 -10.77 21.44
C ASN A 107 14.90 -9.32 21.17
N LEU A 108 14.55 -8.98 19.93
CA LEU A 108 13.68 -7.84 19.64
C LEU A 108 12.35 -8.35 19.07
N PRO A 109 11.19 -7.92 19.59
CA PRO A 109 9.90 -8.39 19.12
C PRO A 109 9.73 -8.01 17.64
N ALA A 110 9.57 -9.04 16.83
CA ALA A 110 9.27 -8.94 15.42
C ALA A 110 7.86 -8.37 15.26
N MET A 111 7.74 -7.09 14.90
CA MET A 111 6.50 -6.58 14.33
C MET A 111 6.27 -7.33 13.01
N SER A 112 5.15 -8.05 12.94
CA SER A 112 4.72 -8.80 11.77
C SER A 112 4.48 -7.86 10.60
N GLU A 113 5.36 -7.91 9.59
CA GLU A 113 5.02 -7.42 8.26
C GLU A 113 4.11 -8.46 7.58
N ASP A 114 2.83 -8.43 7.92
CA ASP A 114 1.75 -9.06 7.17
C ASP A 114 1.61 -8.38 5.80
N LYS A 115 2.44 -8.78 4.82
CA LYS A 115 2.15 -8.60 3.39
C LYS A 115 2.96 -9.58 2.55
N LYS A 116 2.61 -10.86 2.63
CA LYS A 116 3.23 -11.94 1.85
C LYS A 116 2.43 -12.37 0.63
N ASP A 117 1.57 -11.53 0.04
CA ASP A 117 0.75 -11.94 -1.11
C ASP A 117 0.86 -10.97 -2.30
N ASN A 118 2.04 -10.89 -2.93
CA ASN A 118 2.16 -10.36 -4.30
C ASN A 118 3.45 -10.80 -5.01
N TRP A 119 3.91 -12.04 -4.79
CA TRP A 119 5.17 -12.52 -5.40
C TRP A 119 4.94 -13.54 -6.53
N ALA A 120 3.70 -13.94 -6.76
CA ALA A 120 3.33 -14.94 -7.77
C ALA A 120 3.16 -14.37 -9.19
N VAL A 121 3.05 -13.05 -9.37
CA VAL A 121 2.65 -12.45 -10.66
C VAL A 121 3.83 -12.22 -11.63
N LEU A 122 5.08 -12.41 -11.19
CA LEU A 122 6.27 -12.19 -12.04
C LEU A 122 6.84 -13.46 -12.70
N ASN A 123 6.17 -14.59 -12.54
CA ASN A 123 6.45 -15.83 -13.27
C ASN A 123 5.28 -16.11 -14.23
N VAL A 124 5.21 -15.39 -15.34
CA VAL A 124 4.47 -15.85 -16.52
C VAL A 124 5.48 -15.91 -17.66
N GLU A 125 5.52 -17.10 -18.23
CA GLU A 125 6.38 -17.63 -19.30
C GLU A 125 6.48 -16.71 -20.54
#